data_AF-A0AA39QQC9-F1
#
_entry.id   AF-A0AA39QQC9-F1
#
_cell.length_a   1.000
_cell.length_b   1.000
_cell.length_c   1.000
_cell.angle_alpha   90.00
_cell.angle_beta   90.00
_cell.angle_gamma   90.00
#
_symmetry.space_group_name_H-M   'P 1'
#
loop_
_entity.id
_entity.type
_entity.pdbx_description
1 polymer ?
#
loop_
_entity_poly.entity_id
_entity_poly.type
_entity_poly.pdbx_seq_one_letter_code
_entity_poly.pdbx_strand_id
1 'polypeptide(L)'
;MEELVHIVNHVFLPILYLMADQSQSNAGTLCRVVLTSAQDYYNVHGNSDIWEPMIKMLHHFEALQPLAFDVVAQPSSELRGGTNVLVFHTRALNAGFILWRKGDQIIFGYFEAAASSDHVMTAIGKLVCPFPNPIITFPAQYSDGVHFRHKLASFPTRIG
;
A
#
# COMPACT_ATOMS: atom_id res chain seq x y z
N MET A 1 -16.81 -19.74 5.58
CA MET A 1 -17.57 -19.69 4.31
C MET A 1 -17.56 -18.27 3.75
N GLU A 2 -17.85 -17.24 4.55
CA GLU A 2 -17.79 -15.82 4.17
C GLU A 2 -16.40 -15.37 3.68
N GLU A 3 -15.32 -15.79 4.35
CA GLU A 3 -13.94 -15.46 3.96
C GLU A 3 -13.59 -15.92 2.53
N LEU A 4 -13.96 -17.17 2.20
CA LEU A 4 -13.72 -17.74 0.88
C LEU A 4 -14.55 -17.05 -0.20
N VAL A 5 -15.82 -16.75 0.10
CA VAL A 5 -16.70 -15.99 -0.81
C VAL A 5 -16.12 -14.60 -1.08
N HIS A 6 -15.60 -13.94 -0.04
CA HIS A 6 -14.94 -12.64 -0.18
C HIS A 6 -13.69 -12.73 -1.06
N ILE A 7 -12.79 -13.70 -0.82
CA ILE A 7 -11.60 -13.93 -1.67
C ILE A 7 -12.00 -14.20 -3.12
N VAL A 8 -12.98 -15.07 -3.34
CA VAL A 8 -13.46 -15.40 -4.70
C VAL A 8 -13.97 -14.15 -5.42
N ASN A 9 -14.76 -13.34 -4.72
CA ASN A 9 -15.29 -12.10 -5.26
C ASN A 9 -14.18 -11.09 -5.60
N HIS A 10 -13.11 -11.02 -4.80
CA HIS A 10 -12.08 -9.98 -4.94
C HIS A 10 -10.90 -10.37 -5.83
N VAL A 11 -10.66 -11.66 -6.05
CA VAL A 11 -9.55 -12.15 -6.89
C VAL A 11 -10.01 -12.55 -8.28
N PHE A 12 -11.20 -13.15 -8.41
CA PHE A 12 -11.64 -13.76 -9.67
C PHE A 12 -12.79 -13.03 -10.36
N LEU A 13 -13.52 -12.15 -9.66
CA LEU A 13 -14.61 -11.37 -10.27
C LEU A 13 -14.14 -9.96 -10.68
N PRO A 14 -14.77 -9.36 -11.70
CA PRO A 14 -14.47 -8.00 -12.13
C PRO A 14 -14.62 -6.99 -10.98
N ILE A 15 -13.68 -6.04 -10.91
CA ILE A 15 -13.57 -5.01 -9.87
C ILE A 15 -14.88 -4.21 -9.68
N LEU A 16 -15.73 -4.11 -10.71
CA LEU A 16 -17.02 -3.43 -10.66
C LEU A 16 -18.00 -3.98 -9.60
N TYR A 17 -17.86 -5.25 -9.18
CA TYR A 17 -18.71 -5.85 -8.14
C TYR A 17 -18.27 -5.47 -6.70
N LEU A 18 -17.09 -4.87 -6.54
CA LEU A 18 -16.43 -4.67 -5.24
C LEU A 18 -16.87 -3.41 -4.49
N MET A 19 -17.52 -2.47 -5.17
CA MET A 19 -17.99 -1.21 -4.55
C MET A 19 -19.14 -1.42 -3.55
N ALA A 20 -19.77 -2.60 -3.53
CA ALA A 20 -20.91 -2.93 -2.68
C ALA A 20 -20.54 -3.56 -1.32
N ASP A 21 -19.35 -4.16 -1.16
CA ASP A 21 -18.87 -4.75 0.10
C ASP A 21 -17.79 -3.85 0.73
N GLN A 22 -18.22 -2.74 1.32
CA GLN A 22 -17.34 -1.77 1.99
C GLN A 22 -17.00 -2.16 3.44
N SER A 23 -17.26 -3.41 3.85
CA SER A 23 -17.07 -3.83 5.23
C SER A 23 -15.56 -3.88 5.57
N GLN A 24 -15.15 -3.11 6.58
CA GLN A 24 -13.76 -2.95 7.00
C GLN A 24 -13.10 -4.28 7.42
N SER A 25 -13.93 -5.26 7.79
CA SER A 25 -13.57 -6.60 8.26
C SER A 25 -12.79 -7.45 7.26
N ASN A 26 -12.88 -7.18 5.95
CA ASN A 26 -12.42 -8.15 4.95
C ASN A 26 -11.10 -7.80 4.25
N ALA A 27 -10.58 -6.57 4.40
CA ALA A 27 -9.32 -6.17 3.75
C ALA A 27 -8.08 -6.86 4.34
N GLY A 28 -8.09 -7.15 5.64
CA GLY A 28 -7.00 -7.91 6.29
C GLY A 28 -6.86 -9.32 5.71
N THR A 29 -7.99 -9.97 5.44
CA THR A 29 -8.03 -11.30 4.80
C THR A 29 -7.33 -11.32 3.45
N LEU A 30 -7.61 -10.34 2.58
CA LEU A 30 -6.98 -10.28 1.26
C LEU A 30 -5.47 -10.03 1.37
N CYS A 31 -5.06 -9.14 2.27
CA CYS A 31 -3.64 -8.89 2.54
C CYS A 31 -2.93 -10.17 2.99
N ARG A 32 -3.52 -10.91 3.93
CA ARG A 32 -3.00 -12.18 4.44
C ARG A 32 -2.84 -13.23 3.34
N VAL A 33 -3.84 -13.37 2.47
CA VAL A 33 -3.79 -14.31 1.33
C VAL A 33 -2.68 -13.95 0.37
N VAL A 34 -2.53 -12.66 0.03
CA VAL A 34 -1.45 -12.17 -0.84
C VAL A 34 -0.09 -12.41 -0.20
N LEU A 35 0.06 -12.12 1.10
CA LEU A 35 1.28 -12.33 1.84
C LEU A 35 1.68 -13.81 1.87
N THR A 36 0.75 -14.69 2.22
CA THR A 36 0.97 -16.15 2.25
C THR A 36 1.40 -16.65 0.88
N SER A 37 0.68 -16.24 -0.17
CA SER A 37 0.99 -16.62 -1.56
C SER A 37 2.38 -16.14 -2.00
N ALA A 38 2.76 -14.92 -1.59
CA ALA A 38 4.08 -14.37 -1.89
C ALA A 38 5.19 -15.12 -1.14
N GLN A 39 4.96 -15.53 0.11
CA GLN A 39 5.90 -16.34 0.88
C GLN A 39 6.07 -17.73 0.26
N ASP A 40 4.98 -18.38 -0.14
CA ASP A 40 5.00 -19.68 -0.80
C ASP A 40 5.76 -19.61 -2.13
N TYR A 41 5.50 -18.57 -2.92
CA TYR A 41 6.24 -18.35 -4.17
C TYR A 41 7.74 -18.11 -3.91
N TYR A 42 8.08 -17.28 -2.93
CA TYR A 42 9.46 -17.01 -2.53
C TYR A 42 10.21 -18.29 -2.14
N ASN A 43 9.57 -19.17 -1.37
CA ASN A 43 10.17 -20.44 -0.92
C ASN A 43 10.53 -21.38 -2.07
N VAL A 44 9.85 -21.27 -3.23
CA VAL A 44 10.06 -22.16 -4.38
C VAL A 44 10.89 -21.51 -5.49
N HIS A 45 10.71 -20.21 -5.74
CA HIS A 45 11.24 -19.51 -6.92
C HIS A 45 11.91 -18.16 -6.61
N GLY A 46 12.03 -17.79 -5.34
CA GLY A 46 12.35 -16.44 -4.92
C GLY A 46 13.83 -16.06 -5.08
N ASN A 47 14.06 -14.93 -5.74
CA ASN A 47 15.28 -14.14 -5.55
C ASN A 47 15.15 -13.29 -4.27
N SER A 48 16.04 -13.50 -3.29
CA SER A 48 16.06 -12.78 -2.00
C SER A 48 16.04 -11.26 -2.16
N ASP A 49 16.77 -10.71 -3.12
CA ASP A 49 16.95 -9.27 -3.28
C ASP A 49 15.65 -8.53 -3.65
N ILE A 50 14.72 -9.25 -4.28
CA ILE A 50 13.44 -8.70 -4.74
C ILE A 50 12.33 -9.06 -3.73
N TRP A 51 12.29 -10.32 -3.32
CA TRP A 51 11.16 -10.84 -2.55
C TRP A 51 11.25 -10.51 -1.07
N GLU A 52 12.42 -10.47 -0.43
CA GLU A 52 12.49 -10.14 1.00
C GLU A 52 11.95 -8.73 1.30
N PRO A 53 12.29 -7.68 0.54
CA PRO A 53 11.67 -6.37 0.74
C PRO A 53 10.15 -6.38 0.51
N MET A 54 9.66 -7.10 -0.50
CA MET A 54 8.23 -7.20 -0.80
C MET A 54 7.46 -7.93 0.30
N ILE A 55 7.99 -9.02 0.83
CA ILE A 55 7.39 -9.78 1.94
C ILE A 55 7.37 -8.93 3.21
N LYS A 56 8.46 -8.24 3.55
CA LYS A 56 8.49 -7.32 4.70
C LYS A 56 7.47 -6.19 4.55
N MET A 57 7.35 -5.63 3.35
CA MET A 57 6.37 -4.61 3.02
C MET A 57 4.93 -5.11 3.22
N LEU A 58 4.61 -6.32 2.74
CA LEU A 58 3.28 -6.93 2.89
C LEU A 58 2.96 -7.26 4.35
N HIS A 59 3.91 -7.81 5.11
CA HIS A 59 3.79 -8.03 6.56
C HIS A 59 3.47 -6.74 7.30
N HIS A 60 4.21 -5.68 6.96
CA HIS A 60 3.99 -4.38 7.56
C HIS A 60 2.62 -3.83 7.19
N PHE A 61 2.24 -3.89 5.92
CA PHE A 61 0.92 -3.47 5.47
C PHE A 61 -0.23 -4.20 6.17
N GLU A 62 -0.11 -5.52 6.41
CA GLU A 62 -1.09 -6.29 7.19
C GLU A 62 -1.18 -5.78 8.64
N ALA A 63 -0.03 -5.59 9.29
CA ALA A 63 0.03 -5.14 10.68
C ALA A 63 -0.50 -3.72 10.89
N LEU A 64 -0.46 -2.88 9.85
CA LEU A 64 -0.90 -1.48 9.90
C LEU A 64 -2.38 -1.27 9.62
N GLN A 65 -3.17 -2.31 9.36
CA GLN A 65 -4.60 -2.16 9.08
C GLN A 65 -5.45 -2.36 10.35
N PRO A 66 -6.38 -1.42 10.68
CA PRO A 66 -6.59 -0.11 10.05
C PRO A 66 -5.55 0.93 10.50
N LEU A 67 -5.22 1.86 9.59
CA LEU A 67 -4.16 2.86 9.80
C LEU A 67 -4.40 3.68 11.08
N ALA A 68 -3.60 3.42 12.11
CA ALA A 68 -3.60 4.20 13.34
C ALA A 68 -2.55 5.32 13.27
N PHE A 69 -2.89 6.50 13.80
CA PHE A 69 -2.08 7.72 13.71
C PHE A 69 -0.69 7.60 14.38
N ASP A 70 -0.61 6.75 15.40
CA ASP A 70 0.60 6.44 16.17
C ASP A 70 1.68 5.74 15.32
N VAL A 71 1.28 4.88 14.39
CA VAL A 71 2.18 4.20 13.46
C VAL A 71 2.85 5.18 12.49
N VAL A 72 2.07 6.10 11.92
CA VAL A 72 2.58 7.09 10.95
C VAL A 72 3.50 8.13 11.63
N ALA A 73 3.51 8.20 12.96
CA ALA A 73 4.40 9.07 13.73
C ALA A 73 5.83 8.51 13.91
N GLN A 74 6.08 7.23 13.58
CA GLN A 74 7.39 6.59 13.66
C GLN A 74 7.93 5.96 12.34
N PRO A 75 7.75 6.56 11.14
CA PRO A 75 8.18 5.91 9.89
C PRO A 75 9.70 5.74 9.83
N SER A 76 10.45 6.60 10.51
CA SER A 76 11.92 6.58 10.47
C SER A 76 12.52 5.41 11.24
N SER A 77 11.97 5.00 12.38
CA SER A 77 12.46 3.83 13.12
C SER A 77 12.16 2.55 12.35
N GLU A 78 11.00 2.46 11.71
CA GLU A 78 10.59 1.32 10.88
C GLU A 78 11.40 1.22 9.59
N LEU A 79 11.63 2.34 8.89
CA LEU A 79 12.50 2.41 7.71
C LEU A 79 13.98 2.17 8.01
N ARG A 80 14.43 2.45 9.25
CA ARG A 80 15.81 2.16 9.72
C ARG A 80 15.94 0.73 10.24
N GLY A 81 14.85 0.12 10.72
CA GLY A 81 14.80 -1.19 11.38
C GLY A 81 14.77 -2.41 10.44
N GLY A 82 14.90 -2.22 9.14
CA GLY A 82 15.07 -3.30 8.15
C GLY A 82 13.89 -3.52 7.20
N THR A 83 12.76 -2.83 7.40
CA THR A 83 11.68 -2.74 6.42
C THR A 83 11.90 -1.48 5.62
N ASN A 84 12.73 -1.57 4.59
CA ASN A 84 13.07 -0.42 3.75
C ASN A 84 11.85 0.20 3.05
N VAL A 85 10.68 -0.45 3.04
CA VAL A 85 9.48 0.00 2.34
C VAL A 85 8.27 0.00 3.28
N LEU A 86 7.61 1.15 3.41
CA LEU A 86 6.32 1.30 4.08
C LEU A 86 5.25 1.58 3.02
N VAL A 87 4.06 0.99 3.19
CA VAL A 87 2.91 1.21 2.32
C VAL A 87 1.72 1.58 3.17
N PHE A 88 0.99 2.59 2.72
CA PHE A 88 -0.20 3.10 3.37
C PHE A 88 -1.33 3.14 2.35
N HIS A 89 -2.55 2.84 2.78
CA HIS A 89 -3.74 2.91 1.95
C HIS A 89 -4.81 3.74 2.66
N THR A 90 -5.26 4.81 2.01
CA THR A 90 -6.31 5.71 2.48
C THR A 90 -7.57 5.50 1.64
N ARG A 91 -8.54 4.75 2.20
CA ARG A 91 -9.80 4.46 1.51
C ARG A 91 -10.59 5.72 1.14
N ALA A 92 -10.61 6.73 2.01
CA ALA A 92 -11.31 7.98 1.77
C ALA A 92 -10.84 8.72 0.50
N LEU A 93 -9.59 8.47 0.09
CA LEU A 93 -8.98 9.07 -1.08
C LEU A 93 -8.87 8.10 -2.25
N ASN A 94 -9.31 6.85 -2.09
CA ASN A 94 -9.05 5.77 -3.04
C ASN A 94 -7.57 5.74 -3.48
N ALA A 95 -6.66 5.95 -2.53
CA ALA A 95 -5.25 6.19 -2.83
C ALA A 95 -4.32 5.47 -1.87
N GLY A 96 -3.18 5.04 -2.39
CA GLY A 96 -2.07 4.53 -1.61
C GLY A 96 -0.84 5.40 -1.74
N PHE A 97 0.05 5.29 -0.77
CA PHE A 97 1.37 5.87 -0.87
C PHE A 97 2.43 4.93 -0.30
N ILE A 98 3.62 5.00 -0.89
CA ILE A 98 4.77 4.15 -0.62
C ILE A 98 5.91 5.04 -0.17
N LEU A 99 6.57 4.69 0.92
CA LEU A 99 7.83 5.28 1.34
C LEU A 99 8.89 4.20 1.27
N TRP A 100 9.86 4.36 0.36
CA TRP A 100 10.96 3.43 0.21
C TRP A 100 12.30 4.10 0.50
N ARG A 101 13.02 3.60 1.50
CA ARG A 101 14.40 3.98 1.77
C ARG A 101 15.38 3.21 0.89
N LYS A 102 16.20 3.96 0.14
CA LYS A 102 17.32 3.42 -0.65
C LYS A 102 18.61 4.16 -0.27
N GLY A 103 19.38 3.55 0.63
CA GLY A 103 20.57 4.18 1.21
C GLY A 103 20.21 5.44 2.01
N ASP A 104 20.74 6.59 1.58
CA ASP A 104 20.48 7.90 2.18
C ASP A 104 19.36 8.69 1.46
N GLN A 105 18.55 8.01 0.65
CA GLN A 105 17.41 8.61 -0.04
C GLN A 105 16.11 7.94 0.39
N ILE A 106 15.04 8.72 0.36
CA ILE A 106 13.67 8.28 0.49
C ILE A 106 12.96 8.54 -0.83
N ILE A 107 12.34 7.51 -1.36
CA ILE A 107 11.48 7.53 -2.52
C ILE A 107 10.05 7.50 -2.00
N PHE A 108 9.31 8.58 -2.23
CA PHE A 108 7.89 8.67 -1.95
C PHE A 108 7.11 8.49 -3.25
N GLY A 109 6.22 7.52 -3.29
CA GLY A 109 5.30 7.29 -4.39
C GLY A 109 3.86 7.47 -3.92
N TYR A 110 3.03 8.11 -4.73
CA TYR A 110 1.58 8.16 -4.54
C TYR A 110 0.89 7.47 -5.72
N PHE A 111 -0.27 6.86 -5.51
CA PHE A 111 -1.06 6.27 -6.58
C PHE A 111 -2.55 6.21 -6.21
N GLU A 112 -3.41 6.25 -7.22
CA GLU A 112 -4.82 5.89 -7.08
C GLU A 112 -4.98 4.37 -7.13
N ALA A 113 -5.72 3.80 -6.18
CA ALA A 113 -5.94 2.35 -6.07
C ALA A 113 -6.87 1.83 -7.18
N ALA A 114 -7.75 2.69 -7.68
CA ALA A 114 -8.60 2.41 -8.84
C ALA A 114 -8.79 3.69 -9.66
N ALA A 115 -8.91 3.56 -10.98
CA ALA A 115 -9.23 4.70 -11.82
C ALA A 115 -10.66 5.20 -11.55
N SER A 116 -10.85 6.52 -11.63
CA SER A 116 -12.18 7.11 -11.52
C SER A 116 -13.13 6.62 -12.62
N SER A 117 -14.43 6.61 -12.34
CA SER A 117 -15.46 6.25 -13.32
C SER A 117 -15.34 7.08 -14.60
N ASP A 118 -14.99 8.36 -14.48
CA ASP A 118 -14.80 9.23 -15.64
C ASP A 118 -13.64 8.78 -16.53
N HIS A 119 -12.51 8.38 -15.94
CA HIS A 119 -11.38 7.84 -16.68
C HIS A 119 -11.71 6.50 -17.35
N VAL A 120 -12.51 5.65 -16.69
CA VAL A 120 -12.99 4.38 -17.28
C VAL A 120 -13.92 4.64 -18.46
N MET A 121 -14.88 5.57 -18.32
CA MET A 121 -15.90 5.84 -19.33
C MET A 121 -15.35 6.59 -20.56
N THR A 122 -14.23 7.28 -20.42
CA THR A 122 -13.60 8.06 -21.50
C THR A 122 -12.46 7.33 -22.21
N ALA A 123 -11.95 6.23 -21.63
CA ALA A 123 -10.87 5.46 -22.22
C ALA A 123 -11.34 4.69 -23.45
N ILE A 124 -10.70 4.92 -24.60
CA ILE A 124 -10.85 4.10 -25.80
C ILE A 124 -9.73 3.06 -25.80
N GLY A 125 -10.08 1.79 -25.57
CA GLY A 125 -9.10 0.69 -25.52
C GLY A 125 -8.55 0.45 -24.11
N LYS A 126 -7.24 0.53 -23.92
CA LYS A 126 -6.57 0.21 -22.65
C LYS A 126 -6.45 1.44 -21.75
N LEU A 127 -6.97 1.34 -20.54
CA LEU A 127 -6.73 2.33 -19.49
C LEU A 127 -5.32 2.17 -18.92
N VAL A 128 -4.52 3.24 -18.99
CA VAL A 128 -3.15 3.27 -18.45
C VAL A 128 -3.19 3.96 -17.10
N CYS A 129 -2.99 3.20 -16.03
CA CYS A 129 -2.82 3.72 -14.67
C CYS A 129 -1.33 3.69 -14.32
N PRO A 130 -0.62 4.83 -14.33
CA PRO A 130 0.79 4.86 -13.94
C PRO A 130 0.92 4.62 -12.43
N PHE A 131 1.71 3.61 -12.05
CA PHE A 131 1.88 3.20 -10.66
C PHE A 131 3.38 3.01 -10.31
N PRO A 132 3.87 3.59 -9.21
CA PRO A 132 3.33 4.77 -8.53
C PRO A 132 3.59 6.05 -9.34
N ASN A 133 2.69 7.03 -9.27
CA ASN A 133 2.85 8.34 -9.92
C ASN A 133 2.01 9.41 -9.19
N PRO A 134 2.60 10.52 -8.70
CA PRO A 134 4.00 10.93 -8.82
C PRO A 134 4.98 10.19 -7.90
N ILE A 135 6.26 10.15 -8.32
CA ILE A 135 7.40 9.68 -7.53
C ILE A 135 8.30 10.88 -7.19
N ILE A 136 8.55 11.09 -5.90
CA ILE A 136 9.43 12.14 -5.38
C ILE A 136 10.58 11.48 -4.64
N THR A 137 11.81 11.93 -4.87
CA THR A 137 12.99 11.46 -4.12
C THR A 137 13.57 12.58 -3.31
N PHE A 138 13.92 12.32 -2.04
CA PHE A 138 14.54 13.30 -1.16
C PHE A 138 15.51 12.65 -0.16
N PRO A 139 16.50 13.40 0.37
CA PRO A 139 17.43 12.91 1.38
C PRO A 139 16.76 12.35 2.64
N ALA A 140 17.26 11.22 3.14
CA ALA A 140 16.65 10.50 4.27
C ALA A 140 16.66 11.30 5.58
N GLN A 141 17.61 12.22 5.76
CA GLN A 141 17.62 13.15 6.89
C GLN A 141 16.33 13.97 7.04
N TYR A 142 15.58 14.20 5.97
CA TYR A 142 14.32 14.94 6.04
C TYR A 142 13.16 14.12 6.62
N SER A 143 13.19 12.78 6.51
CA SER A 143 12.13 11.93 7.04
C SER A 143 12.19 11.77 8.56
N ASP A 144 13.35 12.02 9.19
CA ASP A 144 13.53 11.96 10.63
C ASP A 144 12.96 13.20 11.37
N GLY A 145 12.74 14.30 10.63
CA GLY A 145 12.24 15.55 11.17
C GLY A 145 10.84 15.39 11.78
N VAL A 146 10.63 15.94 12.98
CA VAL A 146 9.32 15.95 13.67
C VAL A 146 8.22 16.54 12.77
N HIS A 147 8.54 17.58 12.00
CA HIS A 147 7.61 18.20 11.06
C HIS A 147 7.18 17.27 9.93
N PHE A 148 8.10 16.48 9.35
CA PHE A 148 7.77 15.53 8.30
C PHE A 148 6.84 14.45 8.82
N ARG A 149 7.18 13.86 9.97
CA ARG A 149 6.37 12.81 10.61
C ARG A 149 4.96 13.29 10.95
N HIS A 150 4.84 14.50 11.51
CA HIS A 150 3.54 15.10 11.78
C HIS A 150 2.75 15.39 10.50
N LYS A 151 3.40 15.88 9.44
CA LYS A 151 2.75 16.11 8.15
C LYS A 151 2.28 14.82 7.51
N LEU A 152 3.08 13.75 7.56
CA LEU A 152 2.72 12.44 7.05
C LEU A 152 1.54 11.84 7.82
N ALA A 153 1.57 11.91 9.16
CA ALA A 153 0.49 11.41 10.01
C ALA A 153 -0.83 12.20 9.87
N SER A 154 -0.73 13.49 9.55
CA SER A 154 -1.91 14.34 9.28
C SER A 154 -2.39 14.31 7.82
N PHE A 155 -1.65 13.67 6.92
CA PHE A 155 -2.02 13.59 5.50
C PHE A 155 -3.32 12.79 5.27
N PRO A 156 -3.54 11.62 5.89
CA PRO A 156 -4.80 10.88 5.74
C PRO A 156 -6.02 11.56 6.37
N THR A 157 -5.83 12.47 7.33
CA THR A 157 -6.92 13.11 8.09
C THR A 157 -7.34 14.49 7.58
N ARG A 158 -6.54 15.13 6.70
CA ARG A 158 -6.78 16.49 6.20
C ARG A 158 -7.40 16.59 4.81
N ILE A 159 -7.51 15.47 4.10
CA ILE A 159 -8.08 15.41 2.75
C ILE A 159 -9.48 14.73 2.77
N GLY A 160 -10.05 14.54 3.98
CA GLY A 160 -11.43 14.09 4.18
C GLY A 160 -12.38 15.26 4.40
#